data_AF-A0AA46THA8-F1
#
_entry.id   AF-A0AA46THA8-F1
#
_cell.length_a   1.000
_cell.length_b   1.000
_cell.length_c   1.000
_cell.angle_alpha   90.00
_cell.angle_beta   90.00
_cell.angle_gamma   90.00
#
_symmetry.space_group_name_H-M   'P 1'
#
loop_
_entity.id
_entity.type
_entity.pdbx_description
1 polymer ?
#
loop_
_entity_poly.entity_id
_entity_poly.type
_entity_poly.pdbx_seq_one_letter_code
_entity_poly.pdbx_strand_id
1 'polypeptide(L)'
;MPLTPEDVRNKRFTPVRLREGYDMGEVDQFLDEVETELKRLTDENQDLRNKLAAASSGAPSAPVSEETKVTPAPAPTPAPEPMPAPIPAPAPPVAPAAAPMAESTGSVGEASTAATRLLEIATKNADELVEGAKNEADRILAEARMKAERLENESRSKADRLESDARVRAQKLDSETAERRQQLFGDLEKERDNLNVEVERLRAFEREYRSRLKSYFTEQLSTLEAGSSVAEAAAAPTPAGAEHTPRRLRSLFGDEDTTAR
;
A
#
# COMPACT_ATOMS: atom_id res chain seq x y z
N MET A 1 18.30 4.75 16.22
CA MET A 1 17.01 4.89 16.93
C MET A 1 17.01 3.93 18.11
N PRO A 2 16.25 4.20 19.19
CA PRO A 2 16.18 3.34 20.38
C PRO A 2 15.39 2.03 20.18
N LEU A 3 14.76 1.84 19.01
CA LEU A 3 14.07 0.63 18.59
C LEU A 3 14.46 0.29 17.15
N THR A 4 14.88 -0.95 16.93
CA THR A 4 15.13 -1.54 15.60
C THR A 4 14.03 -2.54 15.25
N PRO A 5 13.83 -2.88 13.97
CA PRO A 5 12.89 -3.94 13.57
C PRO A 5 13.17 -5.27 14.29
N GLU A 6 14.44 -5.61 14.48
CA GLU A 6 14.86 -6.80 15.24
C GLU A 6 14.46 -6.74 16.73
N ASP A 7 14.40 -5.54 17.32
CA ASP A 7 13.97 -5.39 18.72
C ASP A 7 12.46 -5.65 18.89
N VAL A 8 11.66 -5.34 17.86
CA VAL A 8 10.22 -5.62 17.84
C VAL A 8 9.99 -7.12 17.70
N ARG A 9 10.68 -7.76 16.76
CA ARG A 9 10.58 -9.20 16.50
C ARG A 9 11.02 -10.06 17.68
N ASN A 10 12.06 -9.65 18.40
CA ASN A 10 12.57 -10.37 19.56
C ASN A 10 11.82 -10.05 20.86
N LYS A 11 10.81 -9.17 20.82
CA LYS A 11 10.05 -8.77 22.01
C LYS A 11 9.16 -9.92 22.48
N ARG A 12 9.29 -10.28 23.76
CA ARG A 12 8.41 -11.26 24.41
C ARG A 12 7.62 -10.61 25.53
N PHE A 13 6.31 -10.76 25.49
CA PHE A 13 5.40 -10.32 26.54
C PHE A 13 5.07 -11.47 27.48
N THR A 14 4.97 -11.18 28.79
CA THR A 14 4.57 -12.17 29.80
C THR A 14 3.04 -12.28 29.80
N PRO A 15 2.45 -13.48 29.64
CA PRO A 15 1.00 -13.64 29.63
C PRO A 15 0.39 -13.38 31.01
N VAL A 16 -0.67 -12.58 31.07
CA VAL A 16 -1.39 -12.26 32.31
C VAL A 16 -2.56 -13.23 32.47
N ARG A 17 -2.61 -13.96 33.59
CA ARG A 17 -3.61 -15.05 33.83
C ARG A 17 -4.79 -14.67 34.71
N LEU A 18 -4.70 -13.57 35.47
CA LEU A 18 -5.70 -13.18 36.48
C LEU A 18 -6.49 -11.91 36.11
N ARG A 19 -6.22 -11.29 34.96
CA ARG A 19 -6.87 -10.07 34.49
C ARG A 19 -7.09 -10.16 32.98
N GLU A 20 -8.04 -9.36 32.48
CA GLU A 20 -8.21 -9.12 31.05
C GLU A 20 -6.87 -8.64 30.48
N GLY A 21 -6.38 -9.38 29.48
CA GLY A 21 -5.15 -9.09 28.76
C GLY A 21 -5.46 -8.93 27.28
N TYR A 22 -4.48 -8.44 26.53
CA TYR A 22 -4.57 -8.39 25.07
C TYR A 22 -4.56 -9.81 24.49
N ASP A 23 -5.30 -10.00 23.40
CA ASP A 23 -5.24 -11.24 22.65
C ASP A 23 -3.84 -11.41 22.04
N MET A 24 -3.24 -12.58 22.23
CA MET A 24 -1.87 -12.83 21.78
C MET A 24 -1.75 -12.79 20.26
N GLY A 25 -2.75 -13.29 19.53
CA GLY A 25 -2.75 -13.30 18.07
C GLY A 25 -2.92 -11.90 17.48
N GLU A 26 -3.78 -11.06 18.07
CA GLU A 26 -3.92 -9.67 17.65
C GLU A 26 -2.65 -8.86 17.92
N VAL A 27 -2.00 -9.10 19.07
CA VAL A 27 -0.72 -8.46 19.40
C VAL A 27 0.37 -8.90 18.43
N ASP A 28 0.49 -10.20 18.13
CA ASP A 28 1.49 -10.71 17.19
C ASP A 28 1.28 -10.12 15.78
N GLN A 29 0.03 -10.06 15.29
CA GLN A 29 -0.29 -9.44 14.00
C GLN A 29 0.09 -7.95 13.98
N PHE A 30 -0.22 -7.20 15.04
CA PHE A 30 0.16 -5.80 15.13
C PHE A 30 1.68 -5.61 15.15
N LEU A 31 2.43 -6.50 15.81
CA LEU A 31 3.89 -6.44 15.83
C LEU A 31 4.51 -6.73 14.46
N ASP A 32 3.93 -7.63 13.66
CA ASP A 32 4.36 -7.88 12.28
C ASP A 32 4.16 -6.64 11.37
N GLU A 33 3.03 -5.93 11.55
CA GLU A 33 2.75 -4.67 10.85
C GLU A 33 3.77 -3.59 11.26
N VAL A 34 4.02 -3.45 12.57
CA VAL A 34 5.00 -2.49 13.11
C VAL A 34 6.43 -2.81 12.65
N GLU A 35 6.84 -4.07 12.61
CA GLU A 35 8.15 -4.49 12.10
C GLU A 35 8.32 -4.08 10.63
N THR A 36 7.29 -4.35 9.82
CA THR A 36 7.28 -4.02 8.38
C THR A 36 7.38 -2.52 8.14
N GLU A 37 6.59 -1.72 8.87
CA GLU A 37 6.63 -0.26 8.76
C GLU A 37 7.96 0.32 9.27
N LEU A 38 8.48 -0.20 10.38
CA LEU A 38 9.75 0.29 10.95
C LEU A 38 10.92 0.00 10.02
N LYS A 39 10.93 -1.16 9.35
CA LYS A 39 11.90 -1.48 8.31
C LYS A 39 11.78 -0.51 7.13
N ARG A 40 10.56 -0.31 6.62
CA ARG A 40 10.28 0.63 5.52
C ARG A 40 10.76 2.04 5.85
N LEU A 41 10.43 2.56 7.04
CA LEU A 41 10.85 3.88 7.50
C LEU A 41 12.36 3.98 7.67
N THR A 42 13.03 2.92 8.12
CA THR A 42 14.49 2.89 8.26
C THR A 42 15.17 2.97 6.90
N ASP A 43 14.71 2.17 5.94
CA ASP A 43 15.21 2.16 4.56
C ASP A 43 14.96 3.53 3.89
N GLU A 44 13.75 4.09 4.05
CA GLU A 44 13.40 5.41 3.52
C GLU A 44 14.25 6.53 4.15
N ASN A 45 14.52 6.47 5.46
CA ASN A 45 15.41 7.45 6.11
C ASN A 45 16.86 7.31 5.61
N GLN A 46 17.33 6.08 5.39
CA GLN A 46 18.65 5.81 4.83
C GLN A 46 18.76 6.40 3.41
N ASP A 47 17.75 6.17 2.58
CA ASP A 47 17.68 6.71 1.21
C ASP A 47 17.62 8.24 1.21
N LEU A 48 16.81 8.85 2.07
CA LEU A 48 16.73 10.30 2.20
C LEU A 48 18.05 10.90 2.68
N ARG A 49 18.72 10.25 3.64
CA ARG A 49 20.06 10.65 4.09
C ARG A 49 21.09 10.53 2.98
N ASN A 50 21.04 9.47 2.18
CA ASN A 50 21.91 9.29 1.02
C ASN A 50 21.65 10.37 -0.04
N LYS A 51 20.39 10.70 -0.31
CA LYS A 51 19.98 11.78 -1.23
C LYS A 51 20.43 13.14 -0.73
N LEU A 52 20.27 13.43 0.56
CA LEU A 52 20.75 14.67 1.18
C LEU A 52 22.28 14.74 1.19
N ALA A 53 22.97 13.63 1.46
CA ALA A 53 24.43 13.56 1.37
C ALA A 53 24.90 13.82 -0.06
N ALA A 54 24.27 13.22 -1.06
CA ALA A 54 24.58 13.43 -2.48
C ALA A 54 24.29 14.88 -2.93
N ALA A 55 23.17 15.46 -2.48
CA ALA A 55 22.81 16.83 -2.78
C ALA A 55 23.71 17.86 -2.06
N SER A 56 24.13 17.57 -0.82
CA SER A 56 25.01 18.48 -0.05
C SER A 56 26.49 18.35 -0.41
N SER A 57 26.91 17.19 -0.95
CA SER A 57 28.29 16.97 -1.42
C SER A 57 28.57 17.58 -2.80
N GLY A 58 27.58 18.23 -3.44
CA GLY A 58 27.79 19.04 -4.62
C GLY A 58 28.44 18.30 -5.79
N ALA A 59 27.72 17.37 -6.42
CA ALA A 59 28.05 16.89 -7.75
C ALA A 59 26.77 16.50 -8.53
N PRO A 60 26.65 16.85 -9.82
CA PRO A 60 25.50 16.46 -10.63
C PRO A 60 25.70 15.03 -11.09
N SER A 61 24.90 14.09 -10.57
CA SER A 61 24.88 12.72 -11.08
C SER A 61 23.51 12.40 -11.64
N ALA A 62 23.44 12.39 -12.97
CA ALA A 62 22.40 11.72 -13.75
C ALA A 62 22.39 10.21 -13.45
N PRO A 63 21.25 9.52 -13.61
CA PRO A 63 21.12 8.12 -13.23
C PRO A 63 21.59 7.21 -14.37
N VAL A 64 22.32 6.15 -14.04
CA VAL A 64 22.35 4.93 -14.86
C VAL A 64 22.19 3.74 -13.95
N SER A 65 21.21 2.94 -14.35
CA SER A 65 20.65 1.76 -13.72
C SER A 65 21.69 0.69 -13.39
N GLU A 66 21.57 0.11 -12.20
CA GLU A 66 22.08 -1.24 -11.91
C GLU A 66 21.06 -2.27 -12.38
N GLU A 67 21.49 -3.17 -13.26
CA GLU A 67 20.90 -4.51 -13.37
C GLU A 67 21.98 -5.48 -13.85
N THR A 68 22.47 -6.34 -12.94
CA THR A 68 22.71 -7.79 -13.11
C THR A 68 23.80 -8.28 -12.15
N LYS A 69 23.41 -9.18 -11.25
CA LYS A 69 24.26 -9.98 -10.36
C LYS A 69 24.12 -11.45 -10.74
N VAL A 70 25.20 -12.14 -11.16
CA VAL A 70 25.32 -13.61 -11.06
C VAL A 70 26.81 -14.03 -10.91
N THR A 71 27.16 -14.51 -9.69
CA THR A 71 28.11 -15.55 -9.18
C THR A 71 29.22 -16.18 -10.07
N PRO A 72 30.14 -17.04 -9.54
CA PRO A 72 31.05 -16.98 -8.37
C PRO A 72 32.53 -17.39 -8.73
N ALA A 73 33.49 -17.20 -7.81
CA ALA A 73 34.92 -17.55 -7.93
C ALA A 73 35.19 -19.09 -8.05
N PRO A 74 36.31 -19.62 -8.63
CA PRO A 74 37.66 -19.52 -8.02
C PRO A 74 38.93 -19.57 -8.94
N ALA A 75 40.07 -19.20 -8.33
CA ALA A 75 41.49 -19.55 -8.61
C ALA A 75 42.24 -18.91 -9.82
N PRO A 76 43.14 -17.95 -9.58
CA PRO A 76 44.18 -17.54 -10.53
C PRO A 76 45.51 -18.30 -10.29
N THR A 77 46.09 -18.80 -11.38
CA THR A 77 47.49 -19.26 -11.47
C THR A 77 48.32 -18.10 -12.09
N PRO A 78 49.60 -17.89 -11.73
CA PRO A 78 50.24 -16.58 -11.78
C PRO A 78 51.09 -16.30 -13.03
N ALA A 79 51.43 -15.00 -13.15
CA ALA A 79 52.48 -14.33 -13.94
C ALA A 79 52.13 -13.92 -15.39
N PRO A 80 52.69 -12.80 -15.93
CA PRO A 80 53.68 -11.88 -15.36
C PRO A 80 53.25 -10.40 -15.30
N GLU A 81 53.95 -9.66 -14.44
CA GLU A 81 53.86 -8.23 -14.18
C GLU A 81 54.04 -7.37 -15.45
N PRO A 82 53.15 -6.38 -15.72
CA PRO A 82 53.53 -5.22 -16.50
C PRO A 82 54.26 -4.24 -15.58
N MET A 83 55.52 -4.00 -15.95
CA MET A 83 56.43 -3.02 -15.38
C MET A 83 55.74 -1.67 -15.07
N PRO A 84 56.07 -1.04 -13.93
CA PRO A 84 55.63 0.31 -13.63
C PRO A 84 56.33 1.30 -14.56
N ALA A 85 55.54 2.01 -15.37
CA ALA A 85 56.01 3.24 -16.00
C ALA A 85 56.34 4.27 -14.89
N PRO A 86 57.52 4.87 -14.92
CA PRO A 86 58.07 5.59 -13.78
C PRO A 86 57.39 6.95 -13.58
N ILE A 87 57.13 7.24 -12.31
CA ILE A 87 56.90 8.58 -11.78
C ILE A 87 58.15 9.42 -12.10
N PRO A 88 58.05 10.60 -12.75
CA PRO A 88 59.15 11.54 -12.75
C PRO A 88 59.15 12.28 -11.40
N ALA A 89 60.02 11.82 -10.51
CA ALA A 89 60.43 12.59 -9.34
C ALA A 89 61.36 13.76 -9.77
N PRO A 90 61.39 14.87 -8.99
CA PRO A 90 62.04 16.13 -9.37
C PRO A 90 63.53 16.20 -8.98
N ALA A 91 64.22 17.19 -9.57
CA ALA A 91 65.53 17.82 -9.26
C ALA A 91 66.58 17.64 -10.39
N PRO A 92 67.61 18.52 -10.55
CA PRO A 92 67.97 19.79 -9.88
C PRO A 92 68.26 20.95 -10.90
N PRO A 93 68.65 22.18 -10.46
CA PRO A 93 68.75 23.35 -11.33
C PRO A 93 70.06 23.40 -12.12
N VAL A 94 69.97 23.71 -13.41
CA VAL A 94 71.11 24.02 -14.28
C VAL A 94 71.15 25.52 -14.54
N ALA A 95 72.16 26.19 -13.98
CA ALA A 95 72.71 27.44 -14.49
C ALA A 95 73.92 27.09 -15.40
N PRO A 96 74.51 28.07 -16.10
CA PRO A 96 74.12 28.56 -17.42
C PRO A 96 75.14 28.14 -18.49
N ALA A 97 74.71 27.83 -19.71
CA ALA A 97 75.64 27.58 -20.82
C ALA A 97 75.11 28.11 -22.16
N ALA A 98 75.79 29.16 -22.62
CA ALA A 98 76.08 29.48 -24.02
C ALA A 98 74.90 29.57 -25.00
N ALA A 99 74.42 30.80 -25.20
CA ALA A 99 73.88 31.22 -26.47
C ALA A 99 74.98 31.13 -27.55
N PRO A 100 74.78 30.44 -28.68
CA PRO A 100 75.43 30.85 -29.91
C PRO A 100 74.60 32.01 -30.47
N MET A 101 75.19 33.21 -30.44
CA MET A 101 74.75 34.29 -31.31
C MET A 101 74.96 33.82 -32.75
N ALA A 102 73.90 33.31 -33.38
CA ALA A 102 73.83 33.20 -34.81
C ALA A 102 73.52 34.59 -35.35
N GLU A 103 74.54 35.21 -35.94
CA GLU A 103 74.42 36.40 -36.77
C GLU A 103 73.30 36.19 -37.79
N SER A 104 72.24 36.98 -37.67
CA SER A 104 71.37 37.29 -38.79
C SER A 104 71.37 38.81 -38.94
N THR A 105 72.35 39.29 -39.69
CA THR A 105 72.32 40.62 -40.30
C THR A 105 71.30 40.63 -41.43
N GLY A 106 70.03 40.32 -41.11
CA GLY A 106 68.88 40.72 -41.90
C GLY A 106 68.50 42.13 -41.49
N SER A 107 68.26 43.03 -42.45
CA SER A 107 67.97 44.42 -42.12
C SER A 107 66.76 44.52 -41.18
N VAL A 108 66.76 45.50 -40.26
CA VAL A 108 65.65 45.76 -39.32
C VAL A 108 64.29 45.86 -40.03
N GLY A 109 64.27 46.20 -41.33
CA GLY A 109 63.08 46.18 -42.18
C GLY A 109 62.55 44.78 -42.50
N GLU A 110 63.40 43.78 -42.74
CA GLU A 110 62.98 42.41 -43.08
C GLU A 110 62.40 41.68 -41.86
N ALA A 111 63.01 41.85 -40.68
CA ALA A 111 62.49 41.32 -39.42
C ALA A 111 61.12 41.92 -39.05
N SER A 112 60.90 43.21 -39.34
CA SER A 112 59.60 43.86 -39.16
C SER A 112 58.53 43.27 -40.08
N THR A 113 58.85 43.03 -41.37
CA THR A 113 57.90 42.42 -42.32
C THR A 113 57.58 40.96 -41.99
N ALA A 114 58.55 40.19 -41.47
CA ALA A 114 58.32 38.83 -41.00
C ALA A 114 57.41 38.81 -39.76
N ALA A 115 57.62 39.74 -38.82
CA ALA A 115 56.78 39.88 -37.64
C ALA A 115 55.33 40.28 -38.00
N THR A 116 55.12 41.17 -38.97
CA THR A 116 53.76 41.53 -39.43
C THR A 116 53.03 40.36 -40.07
N ARG A 117 53.72 39.56 -40.90
CA ARG A 117 53.12 38.35 -41.50
C ARG A 117 52.78 37.29 -40.45
N LEU A 118 53.63 37.10 -39.45
CA LEU A 118 53.35 36.20 -38.34
C LEU A 118 52.17 36.67 -37.50
N LEU A 119 52.06 37.98 -37.25
CA LEU A 119 50.91 38.56 -36.57
C LEU A 119 49.63 38.32 -37.38
N GLU A 120 49.66 38.51 -38.69
CA GLU A 120 48.51 38.28 -39.57
C GLU A 120 48.07 36.80 -39.60
N ILE A 121 49.03 35.87 -39.64
CA ILE A 121 48.76 34.43 -39.56
C ILE A 121 48.20 34.07 -38.18
N ALA A 122 48.76 34.64 -37.11
CA ALA A 122 48.29 34.40 -35.76
C ALA A 122 46.88 34.96 -35.51
N THR A 123 46.56 36.15 -36.04
CA THR A 123 45.20 36.71 -35.95
C THR A 123 44.20 35.87 -36.73
N LYS A 124 44.57 35.42 -37.95
CA LYS A 124 43.71 34.52 -38.74
C LYS A 124 43.48 33.19 -38.04
N ASN A 125 44.51 32.59 -37.47
CA ASN A 125 44.39 31.35 -36.70
C ASN A 125 43.52 31.54 -35.45
N ALA A 126 43.67 32.67 -34.75
CA ALA A 126 42.82 33.01 -33.60
C ALA A 126 41.36 33.18 -34.01
N ASP A 127 41.08 33.87 -35.12
CA ASP A 127 39.72 34.06 -35.64
C ASP A 127 39.09 32.71 -36.04
N GLU A 128 39.82 31.83 -36.72
CA GLU A 128 39.37 30.48 -37.07
C GLU A 128 39.08 29.62 -35.83
N LEU A 129 39.92 29.69 -34.79
CA LEU A 129 39.68 28.99 -33.52
C LEU A 129 38.45 29.53 -32.79
N VAL A 130 38.24 30.85 -32.80
CA VAL A 130 37.06 31.48 -32.20
C VAL A 130 35.79 31.09 -32.95
N GLU A 131 35.82 31.05 -34.28
CA GLU A 131 34.69 30.62 -35.10
C GLU A 131 34.38 29.12 -34.90
N GLY A 132 35.41 28.27 -34.88
CA GLY A 132 35.28 26.85 -34.56
C GLY A 132 34.69 26.60 -33.18
N ALA A 133 35.17 27.32 -32.16
CA ALA A 133 34.63 27.23 -30.80
C ALA A 133 33.17 27.70 -30.71
N LYS A 134 32.80 28.78 -31.42
CA LYS A 134 31.41 29.25 -31.49
C LYS A 134 30.50 28.22 -32.14
N ASN A 135 30.90 27.66 -33.28
CA ASN A 135 30.12 26.65 -34.00
C ASN A 135 29.92 25.39 -33.15
N GLU A 136 30.96 24.95 -32.43
CA GLU A 136 30.86 23.80 -31.51
C GLU A 136 29.96 24.11 -30.31
N ALA A 137 30.05 25.33 -29.75
CA ALA A 137 29.17 25.77 -28.68
C ALA A 137 27.70 25.81 -29.12
N ASP A 138 27.42 26.35 -30.31
CA ASP A 138 26.07 26.41 -30.87
C ASP A 138 25.52 25.01 -31.14
N ARG A 139 26.36 24.10 -31.62
CA ARG A 139 26.00 22.69 -31.79
C ARG A 139 25.62 22.03 -30.46
N ILE A 140 26.45 22.18 -29.44
CA ILE A 140 26.18 21.62 -28.10
C ILE A 140 24.89 22.21 -27.53
N LEU A 141 24.66 23.52 -27.69
CA LEU A 141 23.44 24.17 -27.24
C LEU A 141 22.20 23.65 -27.98
N ALA A 142 22.29 23.44 -29.29
CA ALA A 142 21.20 22.87 -30.08
C ALA A 142 20.89 21.43 -29.64
N GLU A 143 21.90 20.59 -29.46
CA GLU A 143 21.73 19.22 -28.98
C GLU A 143 21.15 19.16 -27.57
N ALA A 144 21.64 20.02 -26.66
CA ALA A 144 21.13 20.13 -25.30
C ALA A 144 19.66 20.57 -25.28
N ARG A 145 19.28 21.55 -26.11
CA ARG A 145 17.89 22.01 -26.26
C ARG A 145 16.99 20.90 -26.79
N MET A 146 17.39 20.20 -27.84
CA MET A 146 16.60 19.07 -28.39
C MET A 146 16.43 17.94 -27.37
N LYS A 147 17.48 17.62 -26.61
CA LYS A 147 17.41 16.61 -25.53
C LYS A 147 16.48 17.06 -24.41
N ALA A 148 16.54 18.32 -24.01
CA ALA A 148 15.66 18.88 -22.99
C ALA A 148 14.20 18.85 -23.42
N GLU A 149 13.89 19.32 -24.64
CA GLU A 149 12.52 19.31 -25.19
C GLU A 149 11.97 17.88 -25.31
N ARG A 150 12.80 16.92 -25.75
CA ARG A 150 12.41 15.51 -25.81
C ARG A 150 12.09 14.97 -24.42
N LEU A 151 12.93 15.26 -23.42
CA LEU A 151 12.73 14.81 -22.05
C LEU A 151 11.48 15.44 -21.44
N GLU A 152 11.23 16.73 -21.70
CA GLU A 152 10.03 17.43 -21.25
C GLU A 152 8.77 16.82 -21.85
N ASN A 153 8.75 16.59 -23.17
CA ASN A 153 7.62 15.97 -23.86
C ASN A 153 7.35 14.54 -23.39
N GLU A 154 8.39 13.75 -23.15
CA GLU A 154 8.25 12.39 -22.61
C GLU A 154 7.70 12.41 -21.18
N SER A 155 8.25 13.28 -20.34
CA SER A 155 7.82 13.44 -18.94
C SER A 155 6.36 13.90 -18.87
N ARG A 156 6.00 14.89 -19.69
CA ARG A 156 4.63 15.39 -19.80
C ARG A 156 3.67 14.30 -20.28
N SER A 157 4.05 13.55 -21.33
CA SER A 157 3.23 12.44 -21.83
C SER A 157 3.04 11.33 -20.79
N LYS A 158 4.07 11.03 -19.98
CA LYS A 158 3.97 10.07 -18.88
C LYS A 158 3.07 10.58 -17.76
N ALA A 159 3.19 11.87 -17.41
CA ALA A 159 2.33 12.51 -16.42
C ALA A 159 0.86 12.49 -16.87
N ASP A 160 0.57 12.86 -18.11
CA ASP A 160 -0.77 12.87 -18.68
C ASP A 160 -1.41 11.46 -18.66
N ARG A 161 -0.62 10.42 -18.98
CA ARG A 161 -1.08 9.03 -18.89
C ARG A 161 -1.36 8.61 -17.45
N LEU A 162 -0.46 8.95 -16.52
CA LEU A 162 -0.65 8.61 -15.11
C LEU A 162 -1.88 9.32 -14.54
N GLU A 163 -2.11 10.59 -14.91
CA GLU A 163 -3.31 11.33 -14.55
C GLU A 163 -4.57 10.71 -15.14
N SER A 164 -4.57 10.33 -16.42
CA SER A 164 -5.73 9.68 -17.03
C SER A 164 -6.04 8.34 -16.37
N ASP A 165 -5.02 7.53 -16.10
CA ASP A 165 -5.17 6.23 -15.46
C ASP A 165 -5.64 6.36 -14.01
N ALA A 166 -5.15 7.38 -13.29
CA ALA A 166 -5.62 7.70 -11.95
C ALA A 166 -7.08 8.14 -11.96
N ARG A 167 -7.49 9.01 -12.90
CA ARG A 167 -8.87 9.46 -13.05
C ARG A 167 -9.82 8.30 -13.38
N VAL A 168 -9.45 7.43 -14.31
CA VAL A 168 -10.26 6.25 -14.67
C VAL A 168 -10.41 5.31 -13.47
N ARG A 169 -9.33 5.04 -12.73
CA ARG A 169 -9.39 4.20 -11.52
C ARG A 169 -10.25 4.82 -10.43
N ALA A 170 -10.15 6.12 -10.22
CA ALA A 170 -11.00 6.83 -9.25
C ALA A 170 -12.48 6.72 -9.63
N GLN A 171 -12.83 7.02 -10.89
CA GLN A 171 -14.21 6.89 -11.38
C GLN A 171 -14.76 5.47 -11.24
N LYS A 172 -13.94 4.45 -11.51
CA LYS A 172 -14.33 3.05 -11.34
C LYS A 172 -14.59 2.71 -9.87
N LEU A 173 -13.74 3.17 -8.96
CA LEU A 173 -13.92 2.96 -7.52
C LEU A 173 -15.18 3.67 -7.01
N ASP A 174 -15.46 4.88 -7.50
CA ASP A 174 -16.68 5.60 -7.18
C ASP A 174 -17.93 4.86 -7.67
N SER A 175 -17.93 4.34 -8.90
CA SER A 175 -19.05 3.56 -9.43
C SER A 175 -19.24 2.25 -8.65
N GLU A 176 -18.17 1.51 -8.37
CA GLU A 176 -18.25 0.27 -7.57
C GLU A 176 -18.76 0.55 -6.15
N THR A 177 -18.34 1.66 -5.54
CA THR A 177 -18.80 2.07 -4.21
C THR A 177 -20.28 2.45 -4.23
N ALA A 178 -20.74 3.16 -5.26
CA ALA A 178 -22.14 3.52 -5.44
C ALA A 178 -23.01 2.27 -5.66
N GLU A 179 -22.56 1.33 -6.50
CA GLU A 179 -23.26 0.06 -6.76
C GLU A 179 -23.36 -0.79 -5.49
N ARG A 180 -22.25 -1.00 -4.76
CA ARG A 180 -22.27 -1.74 -3.49
C ARG A 180 -23.20 -1.09 -2.47
N ARG A 181 -23.18 0.24 -2.38
CA ARG A 181 -24.09 0.98 -1.50
C ARG A 181 -25.55 0.74 -1.87
N GLN A 182 -25.88 0.82 -3.16
CA GLN A 182 -27.23 0.57 -3.64
C GLN A 182 -27.68 -0.88 -3.39
N GLN A 183 -26.79 -1.85 -3.58
CA GLN A 183 -27.05 -3.26 -3.27
C GLN A 183 -27.33 -3.47 -1.78
N LEU A 184 -26.47 -2.95 -0.90
CA LEU A 184 -26.65 -3.06 0.55
C LEU A 184 -27.96 -2.44 1.02
N PHE A 185 -28.31 -1.24 0.51
CA PHE A 185 -29.60 -0.64 0.84
C PHE A 185 -30.78 -1.44 0.29
N GLY A 186 -30.69 -1.95 -0.94
CA GLY A 186 -31.73 -2.81 -1.50
C GLY A 186 -31.93 -4.09 -0.70
N ASP A 187 -30.85 -4.68 -0.17
CA ASP A 187 -30.94 -5.90 0.65
C ASP A 187 -31.47 -5.59 2.05
N LEU A 188 -31.06 -4.47 2.67
CA LEU A 188 -31.64 -3.99 3.93
C LEU A 188 -33.13 -3.67 3.78
N GLU A 189 -33.57 -3.11 2.66
CA GLU A 189 -34.98 -2.85 2.39
C GLU A 189 -35.79 -4.16 2.29
N LYS A 190 -35.27 -5.17 1.59
CA LYS A 190 -35.89 -6.50 1.52
C LYS A 190 -35.97 -7.15 2.90
N GLU A 191 -34.90 -7.09 3.69
CA GLU A 191 -34.89 -7.65 5.05
C GLU A 191 -35.90 -6.93 5.94
N ARG A 192 -35.97 -5.61 5.85
CA ARG A 192 -36.97 -4.79 6.54
C ARG A 192 -38.39 -5.19 6.14
N ASP A 193 -38.66 -5.40 4.85
CA ASP A 193 -39.97 -5.87 4.38
C ASP A 193 -40.29 -7.29 4.86
N ASN A 194 -39.34 -8.21 4.81
CA ASN A 194 -39.50 -9.58 5.31
C ASN A 194 -39.80 -9.60 6.82
N LEU A 195 -39.05 -8.82 7.61
CA LEU A 195 -39.29 -8.67 9.04
C LEU A 195 -40.66 -8.07 9.33
N ASN A 196 -41.10 -7.09 8.55
CA ASN A 196 -42.45 -6.53 8.68
C ASN A 196 -43.53 -7.59 8.44
N VAL A 197 -43.39 -8.40 7.38
CA VAL A 197 -44.33 -9.48 7.08
C VAL A 197 -44.35 -10.52 8.21
N GLU A 198 -43.20 -10.90 8.75
CA GLU A 198 -43.14 -11.87 9.85
C GLU A 198 -43.75 -11.29 11.15
N VAL A 199 -43.56 -10.00 11.42
CA VAL A 199 -44.23 -9.31 12.54
C VAL A 199 -45.75 -9.33 12.37
N GLU A 200 -46.26 -9.06 11.17
CA GLU A 200 -47.70 -9.13 10.89
C GLU A 200 -48.25 -10.56 11.05
N ARG A 201 -47.49 -11.56 10.60
CA ARG A 201 -47.81 -12.98 10.75
C ARG A 201 -47.88 -13.38 12.23
N LEU A 202 -46.88 -13.01 13.03
CA LEU A 202 -46.84 -13.30 14.46
C LEU A 202 -48.00 -12.62 15.20
N ARG A 203 -48.34 -11.37 14.85
CA ARG A 203 -49.51 -10.68 15.40
C ARG A 203 -50.83 -11.36 15.02
N ALA A 204 -50.96 -11.85 13.79
CA ALA A 204 -52.13 -12.61 13.36
C ALA A 204 -52.25 -13.94 14.11
N PHE A 205 -51.14 -14.68 14.23
CA PHE A 205 -51.06 -15.91 15.02
C PHE A 205 -51.44 -15.68 16.48
N GLU A 206 -50.95 -14.63 17.12
CA GLU A 206 -51.29 -14.28 18.50
C GLU A 206 -52.79 -14.00 18.67
N ARG A 207 -53.39 -13.22 17.74
CA ARG A 207 -54.84 -12.95 17.76
C ARG A 207 -55.66 -14.23 17.64
N GLU A 208 -55.28 -15.09 16.69
CA GLU A 208 -55.97 -16.36 16.48
C GLU A 208 -55.81 -17.30 17.67
N TYR A 209 -54.60 -17.43 18.21
CA TYR A 209 -54.32 -18.23 19.40
C TYR A 209 -55.13 -17.76 20.60
N ARG A 210 -55.20 -16.44 20.86
CA ARG A 210 -56.05 -15.87 21.92
C ARG A 210 -57.53 -16.16 21.68
N SER A 211 -58.00 -16.07 20.45
CA SER A 211 -59.40 -16.38 20.10
C SER A 211 -59.73 -17.86 20.33
N ARG A 212 -58.86 -18.78 19.89
CA ARG A 212 -58.99 -20.22 20.12
C ARG A 212 -58.97 -20.56 21.61
N LEU A 213 -58.04 -19.99 22.37
CA LEU A 213 -57.92 -20.20 23.81
C LEU A 213 -59.17 -19.69 24.56
N LYS A 214 -59.68 -18.51 24.20
CA LYS A 214 -60.92 -17.97 24.76
C LYS A 214 -62.11 -18.87 24.45
N SER A 215 -62.23 -19.34 23.20
CA SER A 215 -63.32 -20.23 22.78
C SER A 215 -63.30 -21.55 23.55
N TYR A 216 -62.12 -22.17 23.69
CA TYR A 216 -61.93 -23.39 24.48
C TYR A 216 -62.36 -23.21 25.94
N PHE A 217 -61.89 -22.15 26.62
CA PHE A 217 -62.28 -21.93 28.03
C PHE A 217 -63.78 -21.59 28.18
N THR A 218 -64.38 -20.88 27.23
CA THR A 218 -65.82 -20.59 27.24
C THR A 218 -66.63 -21.87 27.07
N GLU A 219 -66.20 -22.76 26.17
CA GLU A 219 -66.82 -24.08 25.98
C GLU A 219 -66.68 -24.95 27.25
N GLN A 220 -65.49 -25.01 27.86
CA GLN A 220 -65.29 -25.74 29.11
C GLN A 220 -66.15 -25.21 30.26
N LEU A 221 -66.26 -23.90 30.42
CA LEU A 221 -67.17 -23.29 31.40
C LEU A 221 -68.63 -23.68 31.14
N SER A 222 -69.09 -23.59 29.88
CA SER A 222 -70.47 -23.95 29.53
C SER A 222 -70.80 -25.43 29.79
N THR A 223 -69.84 -26.34 29.57
CA THR A 223 -70.02 -27.77 29.85
C THR A 223 -70.05 -28.06 31.35
N LEU A 224 -69.29 -27.31 32.16
CA LEU A 224 -69.35 -27.40 33.62
C LEU A 224 -70.66 -26.84 34.16
N GLU A 225 -71.15 -25.71 33.64
CA GLU A 225 -72.45 -25.15 34.00
C GLU A 225 -73.60 -26.09 33.60
N ALA A 226 -73.55 -26.66 32.40
CA ALA A 226 -74.52 -27.66 31.95
C ALA A 226 -74.47 -28.92 32.82
N GLY A 227 -73.27 -29.44 33.13
CA GLY A 227 -73.09 -30.58 34.02
C GLY A 227 -73.58 -30.32 35.45
N SER A 228 -73.36 -29.11 35.97
CA SER A 228 -73.90 -28.66 37.26
C SER A 228 -75.43 -28.58 37.22
N SER A 229 -76.01 -28.04 36.14
CA SER A 229 -77.47 -27.93 36.00
C SER A 229 -78.16 -29.29 35.92
N VAL A 230 -77.52 -30.29 35.28
CA VAL A 230 -78.01 -31.68 35.24
C VAL A 230 -77.85 -32.35 36.61
N ALA A 231 -76.75 -32.09 37.32
CA ALA A 231 -76.58 -32.57 38.70
C ALA A 231 -77.61 -31.96 39.67
N GLU A 232 -77.97 -30.70 39.47
CA GLU A 232 -78.95 -29.97 40.30
C GLU A 232 -80.40 -30.33 39.94
N ALA A 233 -80.69 -30.59 38.65
CA ALA A 233 -81.98 -31.15 38.20
C ALA A 233 -82.18 -32.62 38.63
N ALA A 234 -81.09 -33.39 38.76
CA ALA A 234 -81.12 -34.74 39.33
C ALA A 234 -81.19 -34.75 40.87
N ALA A 235 -81.02 -33.60 41.53
CA ALA A 235 -81.04 -33.44 42.99
C ALA A 235 -82.41 -33.02 43.56
N ALA A 236 -83.51 -33.20 42.83
CA ALA A 236 -84.83 -33.38 43.47
C ALA A 236 -84.84 -34.76 44.18
N PRO A 237 -85.39 -34.88 45.41
CA PRO A 237 -84.83 -35.77 46.42
C PRO A 237 -85.13 -37.24 46.11
N THR A 238 -84.08 -38.03 45.96
CA THR A 238 -84.09 -39.45 46.33
C THR A 238 -82.77 -39.76 47.04
N PRO A 239 -82.77 -40.44 48.20
CA PRO A 239 -81.60 -40.51 49.04
C PRO A 239 -80.62 -41.59 48.58
N ALA A 240 -79.35 -41.37 48.96
CA ALA A 240 -78.26 -42.32 49.08
C ALA A 240 -77.43 -42.68 47.83
N GLY A 241 -76.22 -42.11 47.81
CA GLY A 241 -74.97 -42.86 47.67
C GLY A 241 -74.49 -43.19 46.25
N ALA A 242 -73.55 -42.38 45.74
CA ALA A 242 -72.44 -42.87 44.91
C ALA A 242 -71.41 -41.76 44.69
N GLU A 243 -70.16 -42.03 45.08
CA GLU A 243 -69.01 -41.19 44.80
C GLU A 243 -68.71 -41.16 43.29
N HIS A 244 -68.69 -39.98 42.69
CA HIS A 244 -68.17 -39.79 41.34
C HIS A 244 -67.04 -38.76 41.34
N THR A 245 -65.80 -39.25 41.33
CA THR A 245 -64.60 -38.47 41.05
C THR A 245 -64.34 -38.50 39.53
N PRO A 246 -64.35 -37.36 38.81
CA PRO A 246 -64.07 -37.37 37.38
C PRO A 246 -62.56 -37.49 37.13
N ARG A 247 -62.12 -38.67 36.69
CA ARG A 247 -60.78 -38.90 36.10
C ARG A 247 -60.70 -38.27 34.71
N ARG A 248 -60.31 -37.01 34.53
CA ARG A 248 -59.79 -36.49 33.24
C ARG A 248 -58.84 -35.31 33.39
N LEU A 249 -57.61 -35.57 33.84
CA LEU A 249 -56.45 -34.71 33.60
C LEU A 249 -55.21 -35.57 33.28
N ARG A 250 -55.35 -36.55 32.37
CA ARG A 250 -54.23 -37.43 32.01
C ARG A 250 -54.21 -37.89 30.56
N SER A 251 -54.62 -37.01 29.62
CA SER A 251 -54.44 -37.29 28.18
C SER A 251 -54.18 -36.05 27.32
N LEU A 252 -53.58 -34.99 27.87
CA LEU A 252 -53.24 -33.78 27.10
C LEU A 252 -51.74 -33.47 27.02
N PHE A 253 -50.90 -34.26 27.67
CA PHE A 253 -49.46 -34.30 27.37
C PHE A 253 -49.19 -35.69 26.82
N GLY A 254 -49.26 -35.79 25.49
CA GLY A 254 -48.93 -37.00 24.77
C GLY A 254 -47.51 -37.45 25.08
N ASP A 255 -47.36 -38.76 25.18
CA ASP A 255 -46.09 -39.45 25.06
C ASP A 255 -45.44 -39.05 23.73
N GLU A 256 -44.42 -38.19 23.76
CA GLU A 256 -43.43 -38.07 22.69
C GLU A 256 -42.03 -38.25 23.29
N ASP A 257 -41.82 -39.41 23.90
CA ASP A 257 -40.50 -40.04 23.95
C ASP A 257 -40.63 -41.36 23.21
N THR A 258 -40.25 -41.39 21.92
CA THR A 258 -39.40 -42.44 21.32
C THR A 258 -39.18 -42.25 19.81
N THR A 259 -37.92 -42.02 19.47
CA THR A 259 -37.18 -42.59 18.31
C THR A 259 -37.53 -42.18 16.87
N ALA A 260 -36.67 -41.33 16.29
CA ALA A 260 -36.12 -41.57 14.94
C ALA A 260 -34.78 -40.83 14.75
N ARG A 261 -33.76 -41.64 14.40
CA ARG A 261 -32.47 -41.36 13.75
C ARG A 261 -32.16 -39.95 13.25
#